data_AF-I3EFW8-F1
#
_entry.id   AF-I3EFW8-F1
#
_cell.length_a   1.000
_cell.length_b   1.000
_cell.length_c   1.000
_cell.angle_alpha   90.00
_cell.angle_beta   90.00
_cell.angle_gamma   90.00
#
_symmetry.space_group_name_H-M   'P 1'
#
loop_
_entity.id
_entity.type
_entity.pdbx_description
1 polymer ?
#
loop_
_entity_poly.entity_id
_entity_poly.type
_entity_poly.pdbx_seq_one_letter_code
_entity_poly.pdbx_strand_id
1 'polypeptide(L)'
;RMNNSMIIKLLVMMYTICARVELSDIKIIENTKIISKEGNLVINPDGSLGPLRADIMRKCEYIHNKRLYAYEINTMHKLIKTYENGETVYEYERKPVKDKAYDDIYDPKKFKAKNDYFLRFHTHLINMFPCADGALSIIAGRLDAPTSFLKKEEVEPQSMNILAVLFLLSEQVDIPITIKEEKGKEKLILTSVNGKTAYIDQSLVLYVNKKNSEEKIKTYHTETVKLINFMKRYAGDAITYIKKEGYTEPATYEQFMEGKFLSTVQFLIQSYIYEFIDTKENYIKFVNAVYTILNDQIVNDNKSISKNKKKSYKRVLNKCFIQESVRPNKIDHTKIICDLKDTI
;
A
#
# COMPACT_ATOMS: atom_id res chain seq x y z
N ARG A 1 9.70 40.23 13.39
CA ARG A 1 9.01 40.36 12.09
C ARG A 1 9.55 39.27 11.17
N MET A 2 8.75 38.25 10.83
CA MET A 2 9.16 37.26 9.84
C MET A 2 9.33 37.95 8.48
N ASN A 3 10.46 37.71 7.82
CA ASN A 3 10.74 38.24 6.49
C ASN A 3 9.75 37.62 5.49
N ASN A 4 9.20 38.41 4.58
CA ASN A 4 8.30 37.95 3.51
C ASN A 4 8.88 36.77 2.72
N SER A 5 10.20 36.71 2.53
CA SER A 5 10.88 35.56 1.92
C SER A 5 10.72 34.26 2.72
N MET A 6 10.71 34.34 4.05
CA MET A 6 10.53 33.20 4.95
C MET A 6 9.07 32.74 4.99
N ILE A 7 8.11 33.67 4.91
CA ILE A 7 6.68 33.38 4.75
C ILE A 7 6.42 32.69 3.41
N ILE A 8 7.00 33.19 2.32
CA ILE A 8 6.87 32.57 0.99
C ILE A 8 7.53 31.17 0.99
N LYS A 9 8.71 31.00 1.60
CA LYS A 9 9.33 29.67 1.72
C LYS A 9 8.51 28.70 2.57
N LEU A 10 7.87 29.17 3.65
CA LEU A 10 6.96 28.37 4.47
C LEU A 10 5.67 28.03 3.72
N LEU A 11 5.08 28.97 2.99
CA LEU A 11 3.89 28.74 2.16
C LEU A 11 4.20 27.82 0.99
N VAL A 12 5.35 27.97 0.35
CA VAL A 12 5.87 27.06 -0.68
C VAL A 12 6.18 25.70 -0.06
N MET A 13 6.75 25.62 1.15
CA MET A 13 6.90 24.35 1.91
C MET A 13 5.56 23.74 2.28
N MET A 14 4.54 24.52 2.61
CA MET A 14 3.18 24.01 2.85
C MET A 14 2.50 23.55 1.56
N TYR A 15 2.80 24.19 0.41
CA TYR A 15 2.38 23.75 -0.92
C TYR A 15 3.21 22.56 -1.46
N THR A 16 4.47 22.40 -1.02
CA THR A 16 5.39 21.30 -1.39
C THR A 16 5.44 20.18 -0.36
N ILE A 17 4.77 20.31 0.80
CA ILE A 17 4.10 19.20 1.44
C ILE A 17 2.99 18.84 0.46
N CYS A 18 3.38 18.10 -0.59
CA CYS A 18 2.57 17.84 -1.77
C CYS A 18 1.15 17.49 -1.32
N ALA A 19 0.18 18.31 -1.72
CA ALA A 19 -1.22 17.95 -1.58
C ALA A 19 -1.38 16.60 -2.30
N ARG A 20 -1.58 15.53 -1.52
CA ARG A 20 -2.02 14.24 -2.04
C ARG A 20 -3.33 14.47 -2.80
N VAL A 21 -3.69 13.56 -3.72
CA VAL A 21 -4.89 13.62 -4.56
C VAL A 21 -6.06 14.32 -3.85
N GLU A 22 -6.37 15.55 -4.27
CA GLU A 22 -7.36 16.38 -3.60
C GLU A 22 -8.78 15.87 -3.85
N LEU A 23 -9.76 16.29 -3.06
CA LEU A 23 -11.15 15.85 -3.20
C LEU A 23 -11.74 16.16 -4.60
N SER A 24 -11.33 17.28 -5.20
CA SER A 24 -11.64 17.65 -6.59
C SER A 24 -11.09 16.65 -7.59
N ASP A 25 -9.84 16.23 -7.42
CA ASP A 25 -9.19 15.21 -8.23
C ASP A 25 -9.78 13.81 -8.01
N ILE A 26 -10.14 13.47 -6.76
CA ILE A 26 -10.88 12.23 -6.42
C ILE A 26 -12.16 12.15 -7.24
N LYS A 27 -12.93 13.25 -7.30
CA LYS A 27 -14.15 13.32 -8.11
C LYS A 27 -13.87 13.08 -9.60
N ILE A 28 -12.77 13.62 -10.13
CA ILE A 28 -12.37 13.39 -11.53
C ILE A 28 -12.00 11.92 -11.75
N ILE A 29 -11.19 11.35 -10.86
CA ILE A 29 -10.75 9.95 -10.92
C ILE A 29 -11.94 9.00 -10.90
N GLU A 30 -12.89 9.17 -9.98
CA GLU A 30 -14.06 8.31 -9.86
C GLU A 30 -15.00 8.36 -11.06
N ASN A 31 -15.04 9.50 -11.78
CA ASN A 31 -15.84 9.69 -12.98
C ASN A 31 -15.08 9.40 -14.28
N THR A 32 -13.77 9.08 -14.19
CA THR A 32 -12.97 8.76 -15.37
C THR A 32 -13.40 7.42 -15.95
N LYS A 33 -13.67 7.42 -17.26
CA LYS A 33 -14.15 6.23 -17.97
C LYS A 33 -13.00 5.32 -18.35
N ILE A 34 -13.23 4.02 -18.18
CA ILE A 34 -12.34 2.95 -18.60
C ILE A 34 -13.05 2.23 -19.74
N ILE A 35 -12.45 2.25 -20.92
CA ILE A 35 -13.05 1.66 -22.13
C ILE A 35 -12.87 0.15 -22.05
N SER A 36 -13.98 -0.59 -21.95
CA SER A 36 -14.02 -2.04 -22.00
C SER A 36 -14.72 -2.54 -23.27
N LYS A 37 -14.59 -3.84 -23.57
CA LYS A 37 -15.35 -4.47 -24.67
C LYS A 37 -16.86 -4.47 -24.42
N GLU A 38 -17.27 -4.42 -23.15
CA GLU A 38 -18.66 -4.54 -22.71
C GLU A 38 -19.32 -3.17 -22.49
N GLY A 39 -18.60 -2.07 -22.75
CA GLY A 39 -19.04 -0.70 -22.52
C GLY A 39 -18.07 0.12 -21.68
N ASN A 40 -18.47 1.33 -21.31
CA ASN A 40 -17.66 2.18 -20.43
C ASN A 40 -17.84 1.73 -18.98
N LEU A 41 -16.72 1.49 -18.31
CA LEU A 41 -16.66 1.23 -16.89
C LEU A 41 -16.21 2.49 -16.14
N VAL A 42 -16.64 2.61 -14.88
CA VAL A 42 -16.13 3.60 -13.92
C VAL A 42 -15.78 2.90 -12.62
N ILE A 43 -15.04 3.57 -11.74
CA ILE A 43 -14.71 3.04 -10.42
C ILE A 43 -16.00 2.85 -9.62
N ASN A 44 -16.14 1.69 -8.97
CA ASN A 44 -17.21 1.44 -8.03
C ASN A 44 -17.01 2.32 -6.77
N PRO A 45 -17.93 3.26 -6.46
CA PRO A 45 -17.79 4.13 -5.28
C PRO A 45 -17.84 3.37 -3.95
N ASP A 46 -18.48 2.19 -3.93
CA ASP A 46 -18.53 1.31 -2.76
C ASP A 46 -17.34 0.31 -2.74
N GLY A 47 -16.43 0.43 -3.72
CA GLY A 47 -15.31 -0.46 -3.95
C GLY A 47 -14.04 -0.08 -3.20
N SER A 48 -13.02 -0.95 -3.29
CA SER A 48 -11.71 -0.71 -2.67
C SER A 48 -10.69 0.00 -3.58
N LEU A 49 -11.04 0.24 -4.84
CA LEU A 49 -10.15 0.87 -5.81
C LEU A 49 -10.19 2.40 -5.77
N GLY A 50 -11.27 2.99 -5.26
CA GLY A 50 -11.46 4.43 -5.20
C GLY A 50 -10.52 5.10 -4.18
N PRO A 51 -10.00 6.31 -4.46
CA PRO A 51 -9.11 7.01 -3.55
C PRO A 51 -9.82 7.59 -2.31
N LEU A 52 -11.14 7.80 -2.36
CA LEU A 52 -11.89 8.46 -1.29
C LEU A 52 -11.70 7.79 0.08
N ARG A 53 -11.83 6.46 0.12
CA ARG A 53 -11.68 5.69 1.35
C ARG A 53 -10.29 5.90 1.96
N ALA A 54 -9.26 5.84 1.13
CA ALA A 54 -7.88 6.02 1.58
C ALA A 54 -7.63 7.46 2.04
N ASP A 55 -8.23 8.47 1.39
CA ASP A 55 -8.17 9.86 1.86
C ASP A 55 -8.78 10.02 3.25
N ILE A 56 -9.96 9.43 3.50
CA ILE A 56 -10.62 9.45 4.80
C ILE A 56 -9.72 8.78 5.85
N MET A 57 -9.25 7.56 5.59
CA MET A 57 -8.37 6.82 6.52
C MET A 57 -7.10 7.58 6.87
N ARG A 58 -6.53 8.27 5.89
CA ARG A 58 -5.35 9.11 6.07
C ARG A 58 -5.65 10.35 6.90
N LYS A 59 -6.76 11.05 6.63
CA LYS A 59 -7.21 12.21 7.42
C LYS A 59 -7.54 11.84 8.86
N CYS A 60 -8.02 10.62 9.09
CA CYS A 60 -8.21 10.04 10.41
C CYS A 60 -6.94 9.44 11.02
N GLU A 61 -5.78 9.57 10.35
CA GLU A 61 -4.46 9.13 10.82
C GLU A 61 -4.36 7.64 11.15
N TYR A 62 -5.17 6.79 10.54
CA TYR A 62 -5.24 5.36 10.91
C TYR A 62 -3.91 4.63 10.71
N ILE A 63 -3.21 4.88 9.62
CA ILE A 63 -1.90 4.26 9.36
C ILE A 63 -0.82 4.80 10.31
N HIS A 64 -0.90 6.08 10.68
CA HIS A 64 -0.01 6.71 11.65
C HIS A 64 -0.20 6.10 13.03
N ASN A 65 -1.45 6.02 13.50
CA ASN A 65 -1.81 5.41 14.77
C ASN A 65 -1.42 3.93 14.80
N LYS A 66 -1.69 3.18 13.73
CA LYS A 66 -1.28 1.77 13.65
C LYS A 66 0.25 1.63 13.66
N ARG A 67 1.01 2.51 13.00
CA ARG A 67 2.47 2.43 12.98
C ARG A 67 3.10 2.79 14.33
N LEU A 68 2.54 3.73 15.09
CA LEU A 68 3.15 4.24 16.32
C LEU A 68 2.68 3.54 17.60
N TYR A 69 1.42 3.09 17.65
CA TYR A 69 0.77 2.63 18.88
C TYR A 69 0.32 1.17 18.85
N ALA A 70 0.55 0.44 17.76
CA ALA A 70 0.27 -1.00 17.70
C ALA A 70 1.09 -1.77 18.75
N TYR A 71 0.40 -2.55 19.58
CA TYR A 71 1.05 -3.43 20.57
C TYR A 71 1.85 -4.56 19.92
N GLU A 72 1.60 -4.84 18.64
CA GLU A 72 2.34 -5.82 17.85
C GLU A 72 3.74 -5.32 17.41
N ILE A 73 4.06 -4.04 17.66
CA ILE A 73 5.35 -3.43 17.38
C ILE A 73 6.14 -3.28 18.69
N ASN A 74 7.31 -3.90 18.75
CA ASN A 74 8.31 -3.65 19.75
C ASN A 74 8.94 -2.29 19.50
N THR A 75 8.48 -1.31 20.26
CA THR A 75 8.90 0.06 20.08
C THR A 75 10.13 0.40 20.92
N MET A 76 11.17 0.92 20.28
CA MET A 76 12.38 1.26 21.01
C MET A 76 12.21 2.59 21.75
N HIS A 77 12.13 2.49 23.07
CA HIS A 77 12.11 3.63 23.97
C HIS A 77 13.10 3.41 25.12
N LYS A 78 13.58 4.50 25.69
CA LYS A 78 14.42 4.54 26.88
C LYS A 78 13.80 5.56 27.82
N LEU A 79 13.52 5.13 29.05
CA LEU A 79 13.12 6.00 30.13
C LEU A 79 14.32 6.17 31.06
N ILE A 80 14.83 7.39 31.18
CA ILE A 80 15.95 7.72 32.06
C ILE A 80 15.37 8.48 33.24
N LYS A 81 15.55 7.95 34.45
CA LYS A 81 15.22 8.65 35.68
C LYS A 81 16.46 9.42 36.13
N THR A 82 16.36 10.73 36.22
CA THR A 82 17.40 11.62 36.75
C THR A 82 16.89 12.33 38.00
N TYR A 83 17.81 12.86 38.80
CA TYR A 83 17.50 13.68 39.97
C TYR A 83 18.11 15.06 39.74
N GLU A 84 17.25 16.06 39.63
CA GLU A 84 17.65 17.45 39.39
C GLU A 84 16.96 18.33 40.42
N ASN A 85 17.72 19.18 41.12
CA ASN A 85 17.21 20.13 42.12
C ASN A 85 16.33 19.51 43.23
N GLY A 86 16.61 18.26 43.62
CA GLY A 86 15.83 17.54 44.65
C GLY A 86 14.53 16.91 44.13
N GLU A 87 14.23 17.06 42.84
CA GLU A 87 13.08 16.44 42.19
C GLU A 87 13.50 15.27 41.30
N THR A 88 12.60 14.30 41.17
CA THR A 88 12.75 13.22 40.20
C THR A 88 12.31 13.72 38.83
N VAL A 89 13.19 13.66 37.84
CA VAL A 89 12.88 13.95 36.44
C VAL A 89 12.93 12.65 35.63
N TYR A 90 12.01 12.52 34.67
CA TYR A 90 11.96 11.39 33.74
C TYR A 90 12.19 11.91 32.33
N GLU A 91 13.32 11.54 31.73
CA GLU A 91 13.58 11.78 30.31
C GLU A 91 13.13 10.57 29.49
N TYR A 92 12.32 10.85 28.48
CA TYR A 92 11.84 9.84 27.54
C TYR A 92 12.56 10.02 26.19
N GLU A 93 13.32 9.02 25.77
CA GLU A 93 13.96 8.97 24.47
C GLU A 93 13.32 7.87 23.61
N ARG A 94 12.81 8.21 22.43
CA ARG A 94 12.25 7.25 21.48
C ARG A 94 13.09 7.18 20.21
N LYS A 95 13.32 5.97 19.69
CA LYS A 95 14.07 5.74 18.44
C LYS A 95 13.25 4.88 17.47
N PRO A 96 12.24 5.45 16.79
CA PRO A 96 11.33 4.64 15.96
C PRO A 96 12.02 3.96 14.77
N VAL A 97 13.19 4.44 14.36
CA VAL A 97 14.08 3.77 13.37
C VAL A 97 14.54 2.37 13.81
N LYS A 98 14.47 2.08 15.11
CA LYS A 98 14.86 0.79 15.70
C LYS A 98 13.67 -0.10 16.06
N ASP A 99 12.45 0.30 15.70
CA ASP A 99 11.26 -0.50 15.92
C ASP A 99 11.33 -1.84 15.19
N LYS A 100 10.76 -2.87 15.80
CA LYS A 100 10.68 -4.22 15.22
C LYS A 100 9.29 -4.79 15.47
N ALA A 101 8.85 -5.73 14.64
CA ALA A 101 7.65 -6.50 14.94
C ALA A 101 7.95 -7.55 16.03
N TYR A 102 7.01 -7.78 16.94
CA TYR A 102 7.09 -8.92 17.86
C TYR A 102 6.86 -10.23 17.09
N ASP A 103 7.57 -11.29 17.48
CA ASP A 103 7.46 -12.64 16.89
C ASP A 103 6.67 -13.63 17.75
N ASP A 104 6.28 -13.26 18.98
CA ASP A 104 5.70 -14.13 19.99
C ASP A 104 4.45 -13.54 20.70
N ILE A 105 3.68 -12.71 19.99
CA ILE A 105 2.48 -12.02 20.54
C ILE A 105 1.46 -13.00 21.16
N TYR A 106 1.26 -14.15 20.53
CA TYR A 106 0.35 -15.21 21.00
C TYR A 106 1.12 -16.48 21.33
N ASP A 107 0.54 -17.36 22.17
CA ASP A 107 1.12 -18.68 22.48
C ASP A 107 1.58 -19.40 21.20
N PRO A 108 2.91 -19.56 20.97
CA PRO A 108 3.43 -20.09 19.72
C PRO A 108 2.98 -21.53 19.44
N LYS A 109 2.64 -22.30 20.48
CA LYS A 109 2.16 -23.69 20.33
C LYS A 109 0.75 -23.74 19.76
N LYS A 110 -0.07 -22.73 20.03
CA LYS A 110 -1.48 -22.66 19.60
C LYS A 110 -1.67 -21.79 18.35
N PHE A 111 -0.89 -20.72 18.22
CA PHE A 111 -1.16 -19.62 17.29
C PHE A 111 0.00 -19.34 16.33
N LYS A 112 0.81 -20.35 15.97
CA LYS A 112 1.97 -20.21 15.07
C LYS A 112 1.67 -19.45 13.78
N ALA A 113 0.57 -19.78 13.10
CA ALA A 113 0.17 -19.11 11.86
C ALA A 113 -0.20 -17.63 12.07
N LYS A 114 -0.82 -17.32 13.23
CA LYS A 114 -1.16 -15.96 13.64
C LYS A 114 0.11 -15.13 13.86
N ASN A 115 1.07 -15.67 14.62
CA ASN A 115 2.35 -15.01 14.86
C ASN A 115 3.14 -14.80 13.56
N ASP A 116 3.23 -15.81 12.68
CA ASP A 116 3.93 -15.67 11.39
C ASP A 116 3.28 -14.59 10.50
N TYR A 117 1.95 -14.48 10.49
CA TYR A 117 1.26 -13.39 9.80
C TYR A 117 1.60 -12.03 10.41
N PHE A 118 1.43 -11.86 11.72
CA PHE A 118 1.63 -10.57 12.37
C PHE A 118 3.07 -10.09 12.35
N LEU A 119 4.03 -11.00 12.50
CA LEU A 119 5.45 -10.70 12.35
C LEU A 119 5.72 -10.12 10.97
N ARG A 120 5.25 -10.78 9.90
CA ARG A 120 5.45 -10.33 8.51
C ARG A 120 4.69 -9.04 8.21
N PHE A 121 3.43 -8.96 8.60
CA PHE A 121 2.58 -7.79 8.40
C PHE A 121 3.21 -6.54 9.04
N HIS A 122 3.58 -6.62 10.32
CA HIS A 122 4.15 -5.47 11.03
C HIS A 122 5.58 -5.15 10.58
N THR A 123 6.35 -6.14 10.14
CA THR A 123 7.64 -5.89 9.47
C THR A 123 7.44 -5.07 8.20
N HIS A 124 6.45 -5.42 7.37
CA HIS A 124 6.14 -4.66 6.16
C HIS A 124 5.55 -3.28 6.47
N LEU A 125 4.69 -3.16 7.48
CA LEU A 125 4.20 -1.87 7.97
C LEU A 125 5.36 -0.93 8.36
N ILE A 126 6.33 -1.43 9.14
CA ILE A 126 7.51 -0.67 9.56
C ILE A 126 8.36 -0.25 8.35
N ASN A 127 8.57 -1.16 7.40
CA ASN A 127 9.41 -0.92 6.25
C ASN A 127 8.78 0.05 5.23
N MET A 128 7.48 -0.08 4.99
CA MET A 128 6.71 0.72 4.03
C MET A 128 6.35 2.09 4.59
N PHE A 129 6.24 2.23 5.92
CA PHE A 129 5.95 3.48 6.62
C PHE A 129 7.03 3.77 7.68
N PRO A 130 8.27 4.09 7.26
CA PRO A 130 9.31 4.56 8.16
C PRO A 130 8.90 5.82 8.94
N CYS A 131 9.49 5.96 10.12
CA CYS A 131 9.23 7.07 11.05
C CYS A 131 10.54 7.51 11.73
N ALA A 132 11.59 7.73 10.95
CA ALA A 132 12.95 7.86 11.49
C ALA A 132 13.12 9.05 12.47
N ASP A 133 12.36 10.13 12.25
CA ASP A 133 12.37 11.39 13.01
C ASP A 133 11.06 11.64 13.78
N GLY A 134 10.17 10.65 13.86
CA GLY A 134 8.84 10.80 14.44
C GLY A 134 7.75 11.21 13.43
N ALA A 135 8.12 11.63 12.22
CA ALA A 135 7.17 11.89 11.13
C ALA A 135 7.00 10.62 10.27
N LEU A 136 5.75 10.22 10.06
CA LEU A 136 5.44 9.08 9.18
C LEU A 136 5.67 9.47 7.72
N SER A 137 6.43 8.67 7.00
CA SER A 137 6.65 8.82 5.55
C SER A 137 6.67 7.46 4.89
N ILE A 138 6.41 7.41 3.58
CA ILE A 138 6.73 6.23 2.76
C ILE A 138 8.15 6.30 2.18
N ILE A 139 8.81 7.45 2.27
CA ILE A 139 10.18 7.64 1.80
C ILE A 139 11.11 7.15 2.91
N ALA A 140 11.88 6.10 2.61
CA ALA A 140 12.92 5.60 3.47
C ALA A 140 14.29 6.12 3.01
N GLY A 141 15.21 6.33 3.95
CA GLY A 141 16.63 6.52 3.62
C GLY A 141 17.33 5.23 3.13
N ARG A 142 16.60 4.12 3.01
CA ARG A 142 17.11 2.81 2.59
C ARG A 142 16.94 2.64 1.07
N LEU A 143 18.00 2.23 0.40
CA LEU A 143 18.02 2.09 -1.05
C LEU A 143 17.19 0.91 -1.57
N ASP A 144 17.01 -0.13 -0.76
CA ASP A 144 16.25 -1.34 -1.11
C ASP A 144 14.79 -1.30 -0.66
N ALA A 145 14.32 -0.15 -0.14
CA ALA A 145 12.92 0.05 0.25
C ALA A 145 11.98 0.06 -0.96
N PRO A 146 10.70 -0.37 -0.80
CA PRO A 146 9.75 -0.43 -1.91
C PRO A 146 9.57 0.91 -2.65
N THR A 147 9.48 2.02 -1.91
CA THR A 147 9.35 3.36 -2.50
C THR A 147 10.57 3.75 -3.32
N SER A 148 11.77 3.42 -2.81
CA SER A 148 13.04 3.67 -3.50
C SER A 148 13.12 2.89 -4.81
N PHE A 149 12.62 1.64 -4.84
CA PHE A 149 12.51 0.85 -6.07
C PHE A 149 11.54 1.47 -7.07
N LEU A 150 10.32 1.81 -6.64
CA LEU A 150 9.27 2.33 -7.51
C LEU A 150 9.59 3.71 -8.12
N LYS A 151 10.40 4.53 -7.43
CA LYS A 151 10.82 5.87 -7.88
C LYS A 151 12.09 5.87 -8.75
N LYS A 152 12.72 4.71 -8.98
CA LYS A 152 13.87 4.65 -9.90
C LYS A 152 13.44 5.04 -11.31
N GLU A 153 14.27 5.79 -12.01
CA GLU A 153 14.01 6.26 -13.38
C GLU A 153 13.64 5.11 -14.32
N GLU A 154 14.36 3.98 -14.24
CA GLU A 154 14.10 2.81 -15.08
C GLU A 154 12.82 2.03 -14.71
N VAL A 155 12.32 2.20 -13.48
CA VAL A 155 11.13 1.51 -12.95
C VAL A 155 9.88 2.39 -13.01
N GLU A 156 10.03 3.71 -12.94
CA GLU A 156 8.96 4.70 -12.87
C GLU A 156 7.87 4.50 -13.95
N PRO A 157 8.19 4.21 -15.22
CA PRO A 157 7.20 3.91 -16.26
C PRO A 157 6.32 2.68 -15.99
N GLN A 158 6.79 1.74 -15.15
CA GLN A 158 6.09 0.50 -14.78
C GLN A 158 5.60 0.50 -13.32
N SER A 159 5.85 1.59 -12.57
CA SER A 159 5.50 1.69 -11.15
C SER A 159 4.01 1.46 -10.90
N MET A 160 3.14 2.02 -11.73
CA MET A 160 1.68 1.84 -11.63
C MET A 160 1.24 0.38 -11.88
N ASN A 161 1.94 -0.35 -12.75
CA ASN A 161 1.70 -1.78 -12.96
C ASN A 161 2.12 -2.59 -11.72
N ILE A 162 3.25 -2.26 -11.10
CA ILE A 162 3.71 -2.90 -9.85
C ILE A 162 2.72 -2.65 -8.71
N LEU A 163 2.25 -1.40 -8.55
CA LEU A 163 1.21 -1.06 -7.56
C LEU A 163 -0.11 -1.79 -7.83
N ALA A 164 -0.53 -1.89 -9.10
CA ALA A 164 -1.71 -2.65 -9.49
C ALA A 164 -1.60 -4.14 -9.11
N VAL A 165 -0.42 -4.75 -9.27
CA VAL A 165 -0.19 -6.12 -8.81
C VAL A 165 -0.28 -6.24 -7.29
N LEU A 166 0.33 -5.33 -6.53
CA LEU A 166 0.22 -5.33 -5.07
C LEU A 166 -1.24 -5.19 -4.62
N PHE A 167 -2.00 -4.30 -5.24
CA PHE A 167 -3.43 -4.14 -5.00
C PHE A 167 -4.21 -5.44 -5.27
N LEU A 168 -4.02 -6.04 -6.44
CA LEU A 168 -4.71 -7.27 -6.84
C LEU A 168 -4.37 -8.45 -5.92
N LEU A 169 -3.10 -8.61 -5.53
CA LEU A 169 -2.68 -9.60 -4.53
C LEU A 169 -3.35 -9.33 -3.16
N SER A 170 -3.48 -8.06 -2.76
CA SER A 170 -4.18 -7.71 -1.52
C SER A 170 -5.67 -8.10 -1.55
N GLU A 171 -6.30 -8.07 -2.73
CA GLU A 171 -7.68 -8.51 -2.97
C GLU A 171 -7.83 -10.03 -3.18
N GLN A 172 -6.74 -10.80 -3.01
CA GLN A 172 -6.65 -12.26 -3.25
C GLN A 172 -6.93 -12.65 -4.70
N VAL A 173 -6.40 -11.86 -5.62
CA VAL A 173 -6.26 -12.25 -7.03
C VAL A 173 -4.86 -12.84 -7.18
N ASP A 174 -4.77 -14.13 -7.51
CA ASP A 174 -3.51 -14.84 -7.72
C ASP A 174 -2.89 -14.43 -9.08
N ILE A 175 -2.15 -13.32 -9.07
CA ILE A 175 -1.45 -12.80 -10.23
C ILE A 175 -0.13 -13.56 -10.42
N PRO A 176 0.18 -14.06 -11.63
CA PRO A 176 1.38 -14.85 -11.91
C PRO A 176 2.66 -13.99 -12.01
N ILE A 177 2.85 -13.04 -11.09
CA ILE A 177 4.10 -12.29 -10.99
C ILE A 177 5.21 -13.18 -10.45
N THR A 178 6.37 -13.16 -11.10
CA THR A 178 7.50 -14.04 -10.78
C THR A 178 8.78 -13.25 -10.56
N ILE A 179 9.63 -13.80 -9.70
CA ILE A 179 11.01 -13.36 -9.55
C ILE A 179 11.85 -14.46 -10.20
N LYS A 180 12.57 -14.13 -11.27
CA LYS A 180 13.42 -15.07 -12.00
C LYS A 180 14.86 -14.61 -11.95
N GLU A 181 15.79 -15.54 -11.81
CA GLU A 181 17.20 -15.28 -12.00
C GLU A 181 17.56 -15.50 -13.47
N GLU A 182 17.97 -14.45 -14.16
CA GLU A 182 18.46 -14.51 -15.54
C GLU A 182 19.87 -13.95 -15.62
N LYS A 183 20.85 -14.78 -16.03
CA LYS A 183 22.26 -14.38 -16.18
C LYS A 183 22.83 -13.71 -14.92
N GLY A 184 22.49 -14.24 -13.74
CA GLY A 184 22.89 -13.69 -12.45
C GLY A 184 22.20 -12.39 -12.06
N LYS A 185 21.13 -11.98 -12.75
CA LYS A 185 20.29 -10.83 -12.39
C LYS A 185 18.90 -11.33 -12.03
N GLU A 186 18.49 -11.13 -10.78
CA GLU A 186 17.09 -11.33 -10.40
C GLU A 186 16.22 -10.24 -11.01
N LYS A 187 15.14 -10.66 -11.67
CA LYS A 187 14.17 -9.78 -12.31
C LYS A 187 12.78 -10.04 -11.78
N LEU A 188 12.02 -8.97 -11.59
CA LEU A 188 10.58 -9.00 -11.39
C LEU A 188 9.89 -9.00 -12.74
N ILE A 189 9.11 -10.05 -13.03
CA ILE A 189 8.51 -10.27 -14.33
C ILE A 189 7.01 -10.56 -14.18
N LEU A 190 6.21 -9.82 -14.94
CA LEU A 190 4.82 -10.12 -15.22
C LEU A 190 4.55 -9.88 -16.70
N THR A 191 4.11 -10.92 -17.39
CA THR A 191 3.65 -10.85 -18.78
C THR A 191 2.15 -11.10 -18.85
N SER A 192 1.54 -10.64 -19.94
CA SER A 192 0.17 -11.01 -20.29
C SER A 192 0.01 -12.53 -20.36
N VAL A 193 -1.22 -13.01 -20.20
CA VAL A 193 -1.52 -14.46 -20.21
C VAL A 193 -1.10 -15.11 -21.53
N ASN A 194 -1.21 -14.39 -22.64
CA ASN A 194 -0.76 -14.84 -23.96
C ASN A 194 0.76 -14.68 -24.21
N GLY A 195 1.52 -14.15 -23.24
CA GLY A 195 2.97 -13.94 -23.32
C GLY A 195 3.44 -12.83 -24.25
N LYS A 196 2.54 -12.08 -24.89
CA LYS A 196 2.90 -11.08 -25.92
C LYS A 196 3.30 -9.72 -25.35
N THR A 197 2.86 -9.39 -24.15
CA THR A 197 3.07 -8.07 -23.53
C THR A 197 3.74 -8.25 -22.18
N ALA A 198 4.87 -7.58 -21.95
CA ALA A 198 5.46 -7.47 -20.63
C ALA A 198 4.82 -6.29 -19.88
N TYR A 199 4.05 -6.57 -18.84
CA TYR A 199 3.54 -5.52 -17.94
C TYR A 199 4.62 -5.03 -16.98
N ILE A 200 5.50 -5.95 -16.54
CA ILE A 200 6.63 -5.67 -15.66
C ILE A 200 7.81 -6.51 -16.16
N ASP A 201 8.95 -5.87 -16.39
CA ASP A 201 10.26 -6.52 -16.59
C ASP A 201 11.32 -5.60 -15.99
N GLN A 202 11.61 -5.81 -14.70
CA GLN A 202 12.47 -4.91 -13.93
C GLN A 202 13.56 -5.66 -13.19
N SER A 203 14.78 -5.14 -13.27
CA SER A 203 15.91 -5.65 -12.51
C SER A 203 15.74 -5.35 -11.02
N LEU A 204 15.89 -6.37 -10.18
CA LEU A 204 15.92 -6.23 -8.72
C LEU A 204 17.34 -5.96 -8.19
N VAL A 205 18.34 -5.96 -9.08
CA VAL A 205 19.73 -5.64 -8.74
C VAL A 205 19.87 -4.15 -8.42
N LEU A 206 20.61 -3.85 -7.37
CA LEU A 206 20.98 -2.50 -6.97
C LEU A 206 22.50 -2.43 -6.78
N TYR A 207 23.09 -1.26 -6.99
CA TYR A 207 24.51 -1.03 -6.75
C TYR A 207 24.66 0.05 -5.69
N VAL A 208 25.35 -0.27 -4.60
CA VAL A 208 25.65 0.66 -3.50
C VAL A 208 27.13 0.97 -3.48
N ASN A 209 27.50 2.21 -3.17
CA ASN A 209 28.90 2.53 -2.95
C ASN A 209 29.39 1.80 -1.69
N LYS A 210 30.55 1.18 -1.80
CA LYS A 210 31.26 0.62 -0.64
C LYS A 210 31.64 1.78 0.27
N LYS A 211 31.51 1.58 1.59
CA LYS A 211 31.85 2.61 2.56
C LYS A 211 33.30 3.07 2.35
N ASN A 212 33.48 4.38 2.16
CA ASN A 212 34.78 5.02 1.91
C ASN A 212 35.50 4.56 0.62
N SER A 213 34.76 4.16 -0.41
CA SER A 213 35.31 3.81 -1.73
C SER A 213 34.34 4.17 -2.87
N GLU A 214 34.87 4.45 -4.06
CA GLU A 214 34.10 4.61 -5.29
C GLU A 214 33.63 3.26 -5.88
N GLU A 215 34.14 2.14 -5.33
CA GLU A 215 33.75 0.79 -5.71
C GLU A 215 32.26 0.54 -5.40
N LYS A 216 31.51 0.07 -6.40
CA LYS A 216 30.10 -0.29 -6.25
C LYS A 216 29.94 -1.77 -5.92
N ILE A 217 29.28 -2.07 -4.80
CA ILE A 217 28.88 -3.42 -4.40
C ILE A 217 27.49 -3.70 -4.96
N LYS A 218 27.35 -4.88 -5.59
CA LYS A 218 26.07 -5.41 -6.02
C LYS A 218 25.25 -5.87 -4.81
N THR A 219 24.03 -5.35 -4.68
CA THR A 219 23.00 -5.76 -3.72
C THR A 219 21.66 -5.95 -4.44
N TYR A 220 20.58 -6.12 -3.68
CA TYR A 220 19.25 -6.44 -4.19
C TYR A 220 18.16 -5.65 -3.47
N HIS A 221 17.03 -5.45 -4.14
CA HIS A 221 15.81 -4.87 -3.58
C HIS A 221 15.09 -5.83 -2.63
N THR A 222 15.75 -6.16 -1.51
CA THR A 222 15.31 -7.25 -0.64
C THR A 222 13.97 -6.97 0.05
N GLU A 223 13.69 -5.73 0.43
CA GLU A 223 12.38 -5.38 1.03
C GLU A 223 11.25 -5.54 0.03
N THR A 224 11.45 -5.11 -1.23
CA THR A 224 10.49 -5.31 -2.33
C THR A 224 10.24 -6.80 -2.60
N VAL A 225 11.30 -7.60 -2.68
CA VAL A 225 11.19 -9.06 -2.89
C VAL A 225 10.40 -9.71 -1.76
N LYS A 226 10.72 -9.38 -0.51
CA LYS A 226 10.00 -9.88 0.67
C LYS A 226 8.53 -9.49 0.64
N LEU A 227 8.23 -8.24 0.26
CA LEU A 227 6.85 -7.73 0.16
C LEU A 227 6.06 -8.52 -0.89
N ILE A 228 6.58 -8.67 -2.10
CA ILE A 228 5.90 -9.41 -3.17
C ILE A 228 5.67 -10.86 -2.77
N ASN A 229 6.66 -11.52 -2.17
CA ASN A 229 6.52 -12.90 -1.70
C ASN A 229 5.49 -13.03 -0.56
N PHE A 230 5.45 -12.08 0.37
CA PHE A 230 4.42 -12.02 1.41
C PHE A 230 3.02 -11.86 0.80
N MET A 231 2.85 -10.93 -0.15
CA MET A 231 1.58 -10.69 -0.83
C MET A 231 1.10 -11.91 -1.63
N LYS A 232 2.01 -12.60 -2.34
CA LYS A 232 1.68 -13.87 -3.04
C LYS A 232 1.22 -14.95 -2.07
N ARG A 233 1.94 -15.14 -0.96
CA ARG A 233 1.56 -16.13 0.06
C ARG A 233 0.20 -15.81 0.68
N TYR A 234 -0.10 -14.53 0.89
CA TYR A 234 -1.39 -14.07 1.41
C TYR A 234 -2.53 -14.22 0.40
N ALA A 235 -2.30 -13.93 -0.88
CA ALA A 235 -3.30 -14.09 -1.93
C ALA A 235 -3.73 -15.55 -2.14
N GLY A 236 -2.88 -16.51 -1.74
CA GLY A 236 -3.19 -17.94 -1.68
C GLY A 236 -3.92 -18.36 -0.38
N ASP A 237 -3.69 -19.60 0.05
CA ASP A 237 -4.51 -20.23 1.09
C ASP A 237 -4.26 -19.70 2.52
N ALA A 238 -3.13 -19.01 2.74
CA ALA A 238 -2.69 -18.57 4.07
C ALA A 238 -3.67 -17.60 4.75
N ILE A 239 -4.50 -16.90 3.98
CA ILE A 239 -5.47 -15.93 4.49
C ILE A 239 -6.63 -16.57 5.26
N THR A 240 -6.97 -17.83 4.98
CA THR A 240 -8.17 -18.48 5.50
C THR A 240 -8.21 -18.46 7.04
N TYR A 241 -7.05 -18.61 7.67
CA TYR A 241 -6.93 -18.57 9.11
C TYR A 241 -7.19 -17.16 9.68
N ILE A 242 -6.53 -16.14 9.13
CA ILE A 242 -6.64 -14.74 9.60
C ILE A 242 -8.05 -14.19 9.39
N LYS A 243 -8.71 -14.54 8.28
CA LYS A 243 -10.12 -14.18 8.05
C LYS A 243 -11.08 -14.82 9.04
N LYS A 244 -10.88 -16.08 9.43
CA LYS A 244 -11.71 -16.76 10.42
C LYS A 244 -11.66 -16.08 11.79
N GLU A 245 -10.54 -15.42 12.10
CA GLU A 245 -10.34 -14.62 13.31
C GLU A 245 -10.96 -13.21 13.22
N GLY A 246 -11.61 -12.88 12.09
CA GLY A 246 -12.30 -11.59 11.88
C GLY A 246 -11.43 -10.47 11.30
N TYR A 247 -10.19 -10.75 10.89
CA TYR A 247 -9.36 -9.76 10.19
C TYR A 247 -9.77 -9.68 8.73
N THR A 248 -10.80 -8.90 8.46
CA THR A 248 -11.35 -8.66 7.14
C THR A 248 -11.90 -7.24 7.01
N GLU A 249 -12.41 -6.89 5.83
CA GLU A 249 -13.03 -5.59 5.63
C GLU A 249 -14.35 -5.53 6.39
N PRO A 250 -14.62 -4.44 7.13
CA PRO A 250 -15.82 -4.34 7.92
C PRO A 250 -17.04 -4.15 7.01
N ALA A 251 -18.10 -4.92 7.28
CA ALA A 251 -19.39 -4.81 6.62
C ALA A 251 -20.43 -4.07 7.49
N THR A 252 -20.14 -3.89 8.78
CA THR A 252 -20.98 -3.17 9.73
C THR A 252 -20.17 -2.16 10.54
N TYR A 253 -20.87 -1.24 11.20
CA TYR A 253 -20.24 -0.26 12.08
C TYR A 253 -19.53 -0.93 13.26
N GLU A 254 -20.11 -1.98 13.85
CA GLU A 254 -19.51 -2.72 14.96
C GLU A 254 -18.18 -3.36 14.55
N GLN A 255 -18.14 -4.00 13.38
CA GLN A 255 -16.91 -4.58 12.83
C GLN A 255 -15.85 -3.51 12.52
N PHE A 256 -16.28 -2.33 12.09
CA PHE A 256 -15.38 -1.20 11.88
C PHE A 256 -14.76 -0.73 13.21
N MET A 257 -15.58 -0.61 14.26
CA MET A 257 -15.14 -0.20 15.60
C MET A 257 -14.19 -1.20 16.27
N GLU A 258 -14.23 -2.49 15.91
CA GLU A 258 -13.24 -3.49 16.36
C GLU A 258 -11.82 -3.20 15.83
N GLY A 259 -11.68 -2.42 14.74
CA GLY A 259 -10.38 -2.03 14.19
C GLY A 259 -9.54 -3.17 13.58
N LYS A 260 -10.06 -4.42 13.52
CA LYS A 260 -9.33 -5.57 12.98
C LYS A 260 -8.89 -5.38 11.53
N PHE A 261 -9.65 -4.62 10.74
CA PHE A 261 -9.30 -4.32 9.36
C PHE A 261 -7.95 -3.58 9.22
N LEU A 262 -7.50 -2.85 10.25
CA LEU A 262 -6.20 -2.15 10.29
C LEU A 262 -5.00 -3.11 10.22
N SER A 263 -5.22 -4.38 10.52
CA SER A 263 -4.21 -5.44 10.43
C SER A 263 -4.39 -6.31 9.18
N THR A 264 -5.12 -5.83 8.17
CA THR A 264 -5.30 -6.53 6.88
C THR A 264 -4.35 -5.99 5.82
N VAL A 265 -3.92 -6.84 4.89
CA VAL A 265 -3.06 -6.38 3.79
C VAL A 265 -3.80 -5.43 2.84
N GLN A 266 -5.14 -5.50 2.76
CA GLN A 266 -5.94 -4.56 1.99
C GLN A 266 -5.72 -3.15 2.51
N PHE A 267 -5.87 -2.94 3.82
CA PHE A 267 -5.60 -1.66 4.47
C PHE A 267 -4.16 -1.20 4.22
N LEU A 268 -3.16 -2.06 4.50
CA LEU A 268 -1.74 -1.72 4.34
C LEU A 268 -1.40 -1.26 2.91
N ILE A 269 -1.83 -2.03 1.90
CA ILE A 269 -1.52 -1.75 0.50
C ILE A 269 -2.30 -0.55 -0.02
N GLN A 270 -3.60 -0.41 0.32
CA GLN A 270 -4.39 0.75 -0.09
C GLN A 270 -3.84 2.04 0.51
N SER A 271 -3.48 2.05 1.79
CA SER A 271 -2.82 3.21 2.41
C SER A 271 -1.49 3.53 1.71
N TYR A 272 -0.68 2.53 1.39
CA TYR A 272 0.61 2.75 0.73
C TYR A 272 0.46 3.31 -0.68
N ILE A 273 -0.49 2.79 -1.47
CA ILE A 273 -0.78 3.27 -2.82
C ILE A 273 -1.23 4.73 -2.78
N TYR A 274 -2.13 5.08 -1.87
CA TYR A 274 -2.62 6.46 -1.72
C TYR A 274 -1.51 7.42 -1.27
N GLU A 275 -0.60 6.96 -0.43
CA GLU A 275 0.57 7.74 -0.02
C GLU A 275 1.62 7.88 -1.15
N PHE A 276 1.70 6.91 -2.05
CA PHE A 276 2.66 6.91 -3.15
C PHE A 276 2.19 7.74 -4.35
N ILE A 277 0.90 7.63 -4.71
CA ILE A 277 0.32 8.30 -5.87
C ILE A 277 -0.17 9.68 -5.44
N ASP A 278 0.52 10.73 -5.89
CA ASP A 278 0.26 12.11 -5.52
C ASP A 278 -0.48 12.91 -6.61
N THR A 279 -0.67 12.35 -7.82
CA THR A 279 -1.37 13.03 -8.92
C THR A 279 -2.57 12.21 -9.44
N LYS A 280 -3.59 12.91 -9.93
CA LYS A 280 -4.75 12.26 -10.56
C LYS A 280 -4.35 11.45 -11.79
N GLU A 281 -3.40 11.93 -12.58
CA GLU A 281 -2.96 11.27 -13.81
C GLU A 281 -2.33 9.92 -13.49
N ASN A 282 -1.48 9.87 -12.47
CA ASN A 282 -0.88 8.60 -12.03
C ASN A 282 -1.92 7.68 -11.38
N TYR A 283 -2.91 8.23 -10.66
CA TYR A 283 -4.00 7.40 -10.12
C TYR A 283 -4.86 6.79 -11.24
N ILE A 284 -5.18 7.56 -12.29
CA ILE A 284 -5.88 7.05 -13.47
C ILE A 284 -5.04 5.98 -14.19
N LYS A 285 -3.72 6.15 -14.31
CA LYS A 285 -2.83 5.10 -14.85
C LYS A 285 -2.86 3.83 -13.99
N PHE A 286 -2.82 3.96 -12.67
CA PHE A 286 -2.94 2.84 -11.74
C PHE A 286 -4.28 2.10 -11.90
N VAL A 287 -5.40 2.83 -11.95
CA VAL A 287 -6.74 2.26 -12.17
C VAL A 287 -6.81 1.50 -13.50
N ASN A 288 -6.28 2.07 -14.58
CA ASN A 288 -6.19 1.40 -15.88
C ASN A 288 -5.31 0.14 -15.84
N ALA A 289 -4.20 0.17 -15.10
CA ALA A 289 -3.33 -0.98 -14.91
C ALA A 289 -4.05 -2.11 -14.14
N VAL A 290 -4.81 -1.78 -13.08
CA VAL A 290 -5.63 -2.74 -12.34
C VAL A 290 -6.64 -3.41 -13.27
N TYR A 291 -7.39 -2.63 -14.05
CA TYR A 291 -8.35 -3.17 -15.01
C TYR A 291 -7.65 -4.05 -16.07
N THR A 292 -6.58 -3.56 -16.68
CA THR A 292 -5.86 -4.27 -17.75
C THR A 292 -5.32 -5.62 -17.28
N ILE A 293 -4.61 -5.64 -16.15
CA ILE A 293 -4.01 -6.86 -15.61
C ILE A 293 -5.10 -7.84 -15.19
N LEU A 294 -6.13 -7.40 -14.46
CA LEU A 294 -7.21 -8.26 -14.00
C LEU A 294 -8.04 -8.81 -15.16
N ASN A 295 -8.39 -7.97 -16.13
CA ASN A 295 -9.18 -8.37 -17.30
C ASN A 295 -8.40 -9.32 -18.22
N ASP A 296 -7.08 -9.14 -18.36
CA ASP A 296 -6.22 -10.10 -19.07
C ASP A 296 -6.31 -11.50 -18.45
N GLN A 297 -6.32 -11.59 -17.12
CA GLN A 297 -6.52 -12.87 -16.41
C GLN A 297 -7.92 -13.48 -16.62
N ILE A 298 -8.94 -12.66 -16.84
CA ILE A 298 -10.34 -13.11 -17.01
C ILE A 298 -10.61 -13.53 -18.46
N VAL A 299 -10.15 -12.76 -19.44
CA VAL A 299 -10.48 -12.93 -20.86
C VAL A 299 -9.58 -13.95 -21.54
N ASN A 300 -8.27 -13.89 -21.30
CA ASN A 300 -7.30 -14.75 -21.98
C ASN A 300 -7.10 -16.10 -21.28
N ASP A 301 -8.17 -16.55 -20.60
CA ASP A 301 -8.33 -17.81 -19.89
C ASP A 301 -7.44 -18.94 -20.45
N ASN A 302 -6.36 -19.27 -19.74
CA ASN A 302 -5.71 -20.56 -19.92
C ASN A 302 -6.68 -21.64 -19.41
N LYS A 303 -6.86 -22.72 -20.18
CA LYS A 303 -7.70 -23.90 -19.82
C LYS A 303 -7.41 -24.51 -18.44
N SER A 304 -6.35 -24.06 -17.75
CA SER A 304 -5.83 -24.52 -16.47
C SER A 304 -6.39 -23.78 -15.23
N ILE A 305 -7.05 -22.61 -15.37
CA ILE A 305 -7.55 -21.87 -14.19
C ILE A 305 -8.82 -22.51 -13.63
N SER A 306 -8.83 -22.81 -12.33
CA SER A 306 -9.99 -23.40 -11.65
C SER A 306 -11.21 -22.48 -11.65
N LYS A 307 -12.42 -23.05 -11.65
CA LYS A 307 -13.68 -22.29 -11.57
C LYS A 307 -13.71 -21.32 -10.38
N ASN A 308 -13.13 -21.72 -9.25
CA ASN A 308 -13.07 -20.89 -8.03
C ASN A 308 -12.20 -19.65 -8.23
N LYS A 309 -11.05 -19.76 -8.88
CA LYS A 309 -10.19 -18.61 -9.20
C LYS A 309 -10.92 -17.62 -10.11
N LYS A 310 -11.61 -18.09 -11.16
CA LYS A 310 -12.41 -17.24 -12.05
C LYS A 310 -13.51 -16.48 -11.29
N LYS A 311 -14.20 -17.15 -10.38
CA LYS A 311 -15.21 -16.50 -9.52
C LYS A 311 -14.57 -15.43 -8.64
N SER A 312 -13.38 -15.66 -8.09
CA SER A 312 -12.65 -14.64 -7.32
C SER A 312 -12.30 -13.43 -8.17
N TYR A 313 -11.81 -13.63 -9.40
CA TYR A 313 -11.37 -12.52 -10.27
C TYR A 313 -12.55 -11.67 -10.69
N LYS A 314 -13.66 -12.29 -11.12
CA LYS A 314 -14.91 -11.57 -11.43
C LYS A 314 -15.49 -10.83 -10.23
N ARG A 315 -15.41 -11.44 -9.03
CA ARG A 315 -15.82 -10.77 -7.78
C ARG A 315 -15.00 -9.50 -7.54
N VAL A 316 -13.68 -9.55 -7.71
CA VAL A 316 -12.81 -8.37 -7.54
C VAL A 316 -13.07 -7.34 -8.64
N LEU A 317 -13.28 -7.76 -9.90
CA LEU A 317 -13.64 -6.87 -10.99
C LEU A 317 -14.92 -6.08 -10.67
N ASN A 318 -15.97 -6.75 -10.21
CA ASN A 318 -17.24 -6.12 -9.82
C ASN A 318 -17.12 -5.26 -8.53
N LYS A 319 -16.19 -5.60 -7.64
CA LYS A 319 -15.87 -4.76 -6.47
C LYS A 319 -15.16 -3.48 -6.90
N CYS A 320 -14.32 -3.53 -7.93
CA CYS A 320 -13.53 -2.38 -8.38
C CYS A 320 -14.26 -1.49 -9.39
N PHE A 321 -15.09 -2.07 -10.24
CA PHE A 321 -15.68 -1.40 -11.40
C PHE A 321 -17.18 -1.67 -11.51
N ILE A 322 -17.89 -0.68 -12.03
CA ILE A 322 -19.30 -0.78 -12.43
C ILE A 322 -19.49 -0.21 -13.82
N GLN A 323 -20.56 -0.61 -14.49
CA GLN A 323 -20.98 0.02 -15.75
C GLN A 323 -21.33 1.50 -15.51
N GLU A 324 -20.89 2.37 -16.41
CA GLU A 324 -21.15 3.82 -16.32
C GLU A 324 -22.65 4.11 -16.16
N SER A 325 -23.51 3.37 -16.87
CA SER A 325 -24.96 3.51 -16.82
C SER A 325 -25.57 3.22 -15.44
N VAL A 326 -24.86 2.49 -14.57
CA VAL A 326 -25.33 2.15 -13.21
C VAL A 326 -24.85 3.19 -12.18
N ARG A 327 -23.86 4.03 -12.51
CA ARG A 327 -23.30 5.04 -11.59
C ARG A 327 -24.36 5.98 -10.98
N PRO A 328 -25.38 6.47 -11.72
CA PRO A 328 -26.41 7.33 -11.14
C PRO A 328 -27.23 6.68 -10.01
N ASN A 329 -27.28 5.34 -9.96
CA ASN A 329 -28.00 4.59 -8.93
C ASN A 329 -27.15 4.33 -7.67
N LYS A 330 -25.91 4.83 -7.65
CA LYS A 330 -24.99 4.68 -6.52
C LYS A 330 -24.90 5.96 -5.72
N ILE A 331 -24.64 5.82 -4.43
CA ILE A 331 -24.39 6.95 -3.55
C ILE A 331 -23.07 7.60 -3.99
N ASP A 332 -23.12 8.91 -4.24
CA ASP A 332 -21.94 9.71 -4.51
C ASP A 332 -21.34 10.19 -3.18
N HIS A 333 -20.55 9.32 -2.54
CA HIS A 333 -19.90 9.60 -1.25
C HIS A 333 -19.00 10.84 -1.34
N THR A 334 -18.31 11.03 -2.46
CA THR A 334 -17.45 12.19 -2.72
C THR A 334 -18.26 13.48 -2.71
N LYS A 335 -19.40 13.51 -3.41
CA LYS A 335 -20.31 14.66 -3.40
C LYS A 335 -20.83 14.98 -2.00
N ILE A 336 -21.27 13.96 -1.24
CA ILE A 336 -21.75 14.16 0.14
C ILE A 336 -20.67 14.85 1.00
N ILE A 337 -19.42 14.42 0.88
CA ILE A 337 -18.30 15.00 1.64
C ILE A 337 -17.99 16.42 1.16
N CYS A 338 -18.06 16.71 -0.14
CA CYS A 338 -17.95 18.08 -0.64
C CYS A 338 -19.05 18.99 -0.07
N ASP A 339 -20.31 18.57 -0.15
CA ASP A 339 -21.47 19.35 0.30
C ASP A 339 -21.38 19.62 1.82
N LEU A 340 -20.92 18.65 2.61
CA LEU A 340 -20.65 18.82 4.05
C LEU A 340 -19.55 19.84 4.31
N LYS A 341 -18.48 19.83 3.51
CA LYS A 341 -17.36 20.78 3.66
C LYS A 341 -17.78 22.21 3.33
N ASP A 342 -18.70 22.39 2.38
CA ASP A 342 -19.21 23.73 2.01
C ASP A 342 -20.22 24.28 3.04
N THR A 343 -20.74 23.42 3.94
CA THR A 343 -21.71 23.80 4.98
C THR A 343 -21.03 24.22 6.30
N ILE A 344 -19.76 23.84 6.51
CA ILE A 344 -18.94 24.15 7.70
C ILE A 344 -18.04 25.34 7.38
#